data_AF-A0A0F4LC45-F1
#
_entry.id   AF-A0A0F4LC45-F1
#
_cell.length_a   1.000
_cell.length_b   1.000
_cell.length_c   1.000
_cell.angle_alpha   90.00
_cell.angle_beta   90.00
_cell.angle_gamma   90.00
#
_symmetry.space_group_name_H-M   'P 1'
#
loop_
_entity.id
_entity.type
_entity.pdbx_description
1 polymer ?
#
loop_
_entity_poly.entity_id
_entity_poly.type
_entity_poly.pdbx_seq_one_letter_code
_entity_poly.pdbx_strand_id
1 'polypeptide(L)' 'MTKVSDAQLKASRKWDEAHKERKKYIVARSQAKRFVTKLATKEDLEKLKKLIEEKQENT' A
#
# COMPACT_ATOMS: atom_id res chain seq x y z
N MET A 1 3.73 21.90 13.95
CA MET A 1 3.31 20.48 13.98
C MET A 1 3.06 20.08 15.42
N THR A 2 1.84 19.66 15.76
CA THR A 2 1.51 19.13 17.10
C THR A 2 2.21 17.78 17.28
N LYS A 3 3.07 17.67 18.29
CA LYS A 3 3.71 16.40 18.65
C LYS A 3 2.62 15.44 19.15
N VAL A 4 2.56 14.26 18.55
CA VAL A 4 1.68 13.17 18.99
C VAL A 4 2.15 12.72 20.37
N SER A 5 1.22 12.57 21.33
CA SER A 5 1.61 12.15 22.68
C SER A 5 2.04 10.68 22.70
N ASP A 6 2.86 10.30 23.68
CA ASP A 6 3.29 8.91 23.85
C ASP A 6 2.11 7.95 24.05
N ALA A 7 1.02 8.43 24.65
CA ALA A 7 -0.21 7.66 24.82
C ALA A 7 -0.90 7.40 23.48
N GLN A 8 -0.97 8.41 22.61
CA GLN A 8 -1.53 8.28 21.26
C GLN A 8 -0.67 7.35 20.39
N LEU A 9 0.67 7.43 20.52
CA LEU A 9 1.59 6.52 19.85
C LEU A 9 1.40 5.06 20.30
N LYS A 10 1.24 4.81 21.61
CA LYS A 10 0.94 3.47 22.14
C LYS A 10 -0.39 2.93 21.61
N ALA A 11 -1.44 3.74 21.60
CA ALA A 11 -2.74 3.36 21.07
C ALA A 11 -2.68 3.03 19.58
N SER A 12 -2.00 3.86 18.79
CA SER A 12 -1.82 3.62 17.35
C SER A 12 -1.04 2.34 17.07
N ARG A 13 0.01 2.06 17.85
CA ARG A 13 0.77 0.81 17.76
C ARG A 13 -0.11 -0.42 18.04
N LYS A 14 -0.91 -0.39 19.11
CA LYS A 14 -1.80 -1.50 19.45
C LYS A 14 -2.84 -1.76 18.36
N TRP A 15 -3.39 -0.69 17.78
CA TRP A 15 -4.33 -0.80 16.67
C TRP A 15 -3.66 -1.35 15.41
N ASP A 16 -2.46 -0.87 15.09
CA ASP A 16 -1.65 -1.35 13.97
C ASP A 16 -1.30 -2.84 14.11
N GLU A 17 -1.05 -3.30 15.34
CA GLU A 17 -0.77 -4.71 15.62
C GLU A 17 -1.99 -5.60 15.45
N ALA A 18 -3.17 -5.13 15.84
CA ALA A 18 -4.43 -5.85 15.62
C ALA A 18 -4.87 -5.85 14.15
N HIS A 19 -4.42 -4.88 13.34
CA HIS A 19 -4.85 -4.68 11.96
C HIS A 19 -3.69 -4.76 10.95
N LYS A 20 -2.69 -5.61 11.23
CA LYS A 20 -1.47 -5.75 10.40
C LYS A 20 -1.79 -5.98 8.93
N GLU A 21 -2.73 -6.88 8.62
CA GLU A 21 -3.09 -7.21 7.23
C GLU A 21 -3.77 -6.06 6.51
N ARG A 22 -4.75 -5.41 7.16
CA ARG A 22 -5.41 -4.22 6.63
C ARG A 22 -4.40 -3.10 6.36
N LYS A 23 -3.45 -2.88 7.29
CA LYS A 23 -2.40 -1.88 7.13
C LYS A 23 -1.50 -2.22 5.94
N LYS A 24 -1.06 -3.48 5.81
CA LYS A 24 -0.28 -3.95 4.66
C LYS A 24 -1.02 -3.70 3.35
N TYR A 25 -2.31 -4.04 3.28
CA TYR A 25 -3.15 -3.78 2.10
C TYR A 25 -3.21 -2.29 1.75
N ILE A 26 -3.48 -1.42 2.72
CA ILE A 26 -3.59 0.03 2.50
C ILE A 26 -2.25 0.60 2.01
N VAL A 27 -1.14 0.21 2.63
CA VAL A 27 0.20 0.66 2.27
C VAL A 27 0.54 0.21 0.86
N ALA A 28 0.35 -1.07 0.54
CA ALA A 28 0.61 -1.62 -0.79
C ALA A 28 -0.22 -0.90 -1.86
N ARG A 29 -1.52 -0.68 -1.60
CA ARG A 29 -2.41 0.02 -2.51
C ARG A 29 -1.98 1.47 -2.75
N SER A 30 -1.62 2.20 -1.69
CA SER A 30 -1.16 3.58 -1.80
C SER A 30 0.17 3.69 -2.55
N GLN A 31 1.08 2.77 -2.29
CA GLN A 31 2.37 2.71 -2.99
C GLN A 31 2.19 2.38 -4.47
N ALA A 32 1.37 1.37 -4.80
CA ALA A 32 1.05 1.03 -6.18
C ALA A 32 0.42 2.21 -6.93
N LYS A 33 -0.56 2.90 -6.32
CA LYS A 33 -1.17 4.10 -6.91
C LYS A 33 -0.11 5.17 -7.19
N ARG A 34 0.76 5.47 -6.22
CA ARG A 34 1.81 6.47 -6.39
C ARG A 34 2.80 6.07 -7.49
N PHE A 35 3.15 4.79 -7.54
CA PHE A 35 4.08 4.27 -8.55
C PHE A 35 3.52 4.47 -9.96
N VAL A 36 2.31 3.95 -10.23
CA VAL A 36 1.64 4.06 -11.53
C VAL A 36 1.42 5.51 -11.96
N THR A 37 1.11 6.41 -11.02
CA THR A 37 0.76 7.81 -11.36
C THR A 37 1.94 8.76 -11.50
N LYS A 38 3.08 8.50 -10.83
CA LYS A 38 4.16 9.49 -10.71
C LYS A 38 5.56 8.97 -11.02
N LEU A 39 5.77 7.66 -11.04
CA LEU A 39 7.11 7.08 -11.11
C LEU A 39 7.28 6.11 -12.27
N ALA A 40 6.25 5.34 -12.59
CA ALA A 40 6.32 4.26 -13.57
C ALA A 40 6.68 4.80 -14.95
N THR A 41 7.60 4.11 -15.61
CA THR A 41 7.89 4.30 -17.03
C THR A 41 6.85 3.57 -17.88
N LYS A 42 6.83 3.83 -19.20
CA LYS A 42 5.93 3.14 -20.12
C LYS A 42 6.12 1.61 -20.08
N GLU A 43 7.36 1.15 -19.98
CA GLU A 43 7.68 -0.28 -19.90
C GLU A 43 7.16 -0.90 -18.58
N ASP A 44 7.28 -0.18 -17.46
CA ASP A 44 6.73 -0.64 -16.18
C ASP A 44 5.21 -0.78 -16.23
N LEU A 45 4.51 0.16 -16.88
CA LEU A 45 3.06 0.09 -17.05
C LEU A 45 2.64 -1.11 -17.89
N GLU A 46 3.37 -1.42 -18.97
CA GLU A 46 3.11 -2.61 -19.79
C GLU A 46 3.34 -3.90 -19.02
N LYS A 47 4.42 -4.00 -18.23
CA LYS A 47 4.68 -5.15 -17.36
C LYS A 47 3.59 -5.32 -16.31
N LEU A 48 3.19 -4.23 -15.65
CA LEU A 48 2.11 -4.26 -14.65
C LEU A 48 0.78 -4.69 -15.26
N LYS A 49 0.48 -4.27 -16.49
CA LYS A 49 -0.73 -4.67 -17.19
C LYS A 49 -0.77 -6.20 -17.40
N LYS A 50 0.33 -6.80 -17.88
CA LYS A 50 0.43 -8.26 -18.05
C LYS A 50 0.26 -9.00 -16.73
N LEU A 51 0.90 -8.53 -15.65
CA LEU A 51 0.76 -9.14 -14.33
C LEU A 51 -0.70 -9.09 -13.80
N ILE A 52 -1.44 -8.02 -14.13
CA ILE A 52 -2.86 -7.92 -13.78
C ILE A 52 -3.69 -8.91 -14.59
N GLU A 53 -3.45 -9.01 -15.90
CA GLU A 53 -4.12 -9.97 -16.79
C GLU A 53 -3.90 -11.41 -16.29
N GLU A 54 -2.66 -11.81 -16.03
CA GLU A 54 -2.32 -13.14 -15.48
C GLU A 54 -3.02 -13.40 -14.12
N LYS A 55 -3.15 -12.38 -13.26
CA LYS A 55 -3.82 -12.54 -11.97
C LYS A 55 -5.33 -12.72 -12.13
N GLN A 56 -5.94 -12.05 -13.10
CA GLN A 56 -7.37 -12.17 -13.40
C GLN A 56 -7.70 -13.52 -14.04
N GLU A 57 -6.85 -14.03 -14.91
CA GLU A 57 -7.04 -15.35 -15.54
C GLU A 57 -6.88 -16.51 -14.54
N ASN A 58 -5.99 -16.36 -13.55
CA ASN A 58 -5.73 -17.38 -12.53
C ASN A 58 -6.65 -17.29 -11.28
N THR A 59 -7.67 -16.43 -11.29
CA THR A 59 -8.63 -16.27 -10.18
C THR A 59 -9.99 -16.84 -10.58
#